data_AF-A0A067LYS6-F1
#
_entry.id   AF-A0A067LYS6-F1
#
_cell.length_a   1.000
_cell.length_b   1.000
_cell.length_c   1.000
_cell.angle_alpha   90.00
_cell.angle_beta   90.00
_cell.angle_gamma   90.00
#
_symmetry.space_group_name_H-M   'P 1'
#
loop_
_entity.id
_entity.type
_entity.pdbx_description
1 polymer ?
#
loop_
_entity_poly.entity_id
_entity_poly.type
_entity_poly.pdbx_seq_one_letter_code
_entity_poly.pdbx_strand_id
1 'polypeptide(L)'
;SYHMQYSHGISPKTGLPFSPPIDFRVTKKPNAKLGDKPEVKEGKCHSCKKWIPLVGPRLGEVLVSTRVDLWKHAAACHGYSTLNGESDAYFEDLIFKRLREYGASNPSSSATAT
;
A
#
# COMPACT_ATOMS: atom_id res chain seq x y z
N SER A 1 13.06 -0.70 -8.60
CA SER A 1 12.20 0.22 -7.83
C SER A 1 10.82 0.44 -8.49
N TYR A 2 10.74 0.86 -9.76
CA TYR A 2 9.47 1.15 -10.47
C TYR A 2 8.40 0.05 -10.39
N HIS A 3 8.75 -1.21 -10.66
CA HIS A 3 7.80 -2.33 -10.65
C HIS A 3 7.18 -2.54 -9.26
N MET A 4 8.02 -2.61 -8.22
CA MET A 4 7.54 -2.75 -6.84
C MET A 4 6.61 -1.61 -6.43
N GLN A 5 6.88 -0.40 -6.92
CA GLN A 5 6.05 0.76 -6.62
C GLN A 5 4.70 0.74 -7.34
N TYR A 6 4.66 0.53 -8.64
CA TYR A 6 3.44 0.71 -9.44
C TYR A 6 2.68 -0.58 -9.75
N SER A 7 3.31 -1.74 -9.56
CA SER A 7 2.63 -3.04 -9.67
C SER A 7 2.24 -3.56 -8.28
N HIS A 8 3.16 -3.47 -7.30
CA HIS A 8 2.95 -3.99 -5.96
C HIS A 8 2.55 -2.95 -4.92
N GLY A 9 2.56 -1.65 -5.25
CA GLY A 9 2.19 -0.61 -4.30
C GLY A 9 3.16 -0.47 -3.14
N ILE A 10 4.45 -0.80 -3.32
CA ILE A 10 5.47 -0.70 -2.27
C ILE A 10 6.19 0.64 -2.38
N SER A 11 6.22 1.39 -1.28
CA SER A 11 6.93 2.66 -1.20
C SER A 11 8.44 2.43 -1.23
N PRO A 12 9.17 3.05 -2.19
CA PRO A 12 10.63 2.99 -2.18
C PRO A 12 11.26 3.78 -1.03
N LYS A 13 10.49 4.66 -0.36
CA LYS A 13 10.97 5.48 0.76
C LYS A 13 10.94 4.73 2.08
N THR A 14 9.90 3.92 2.31
CA THR A 14 9.71 3.20 3.58
C THR A 14 9.99 1.71 3.46
N GLY A 15 10.04 1.16 2.26
CA GLY A 15 10.10 -0.28 2.03
C GLY A 15 8.79 -1.01 2.35
N LEU A 16 7.74 -0.29 2.77
CA LEU A 16 6.44 -0.84 3.16
C LEU A 16 5.38 -0.61 2.06
N PRO A 17 4.31 -1.42 2.02
CA PRO A 17 3.16 -1.15 1.18
C PRO A 17 2.55 0.23 1.47
N PHE A 18 2.04 0.90 0.44
CA PHE A 18 1.16 2.06 0.62
C PHE A 18 -0.14 1.62 1.28
N SER A 19 -0.69 2.49 2.14
CA SER A 19 -2.00 2.27 2.73
C SER A 19 -3.09 2.05 1.67
N PRO A 20 -4.02 1.12 1.90
CA PRO A 20 -5.14 0.85 1.02
C PRO A 20 -6.16 2.01 1.06
N PRO A 21 -7.08 2.06 0.08
CA PRO A 21 -8.22 2.96 0.13
C PRO A 21 -9.08 2.70 1.37
N ILE A 22 -9.57 3.78 1.99
CA ILE A 22 -10.48 3.69 3.15
C ILE A 22 -11.93 3.42 2.76
N ASP A 23 -12.25 3.49 1.48
CA ASP A 23 -13.58 3.26 0.93
C ASP A 23 -13.49 2.98 -0.57
N PHE A 24 -14.52 2.35 -1.13
CA PHE A 24 -14.63 2.02 -2.56
C PHE A 24 -15.99 2.44 -3.11
N ARG A 25 -16.00 2.95 -4.34
CA ARG A 25 -17.25 3.26 -5.06
C ARG A 25 -17.15 2.93 -6.54
N VAL A 26 -18.32 2.86 -7.17
CA VAL A 26 -18.46 2.78 -8.63
C VAL A 26 -19.14 4.06 -9.11
N THR A 27 -18.47 4.79 -10.01
CA THR A 27 -19.03 5.99 -10.63
C THR A 27 -19.42 5.66 -12.07
N LYS A 28 -20.71 5.83 -12.38
CA LYS A 28 -21.23 5.70 -13.75
C LYS A 28 -20.94 6.97 -14.56
N LYS A 29 -20.50 6.81 -15.80
CA LYS A 29 -20.28 7.91 -16.75
C LYS A 29 -21.33 7.84 -17.86
N PRO A 30 -22.48 8.54 -17.72
CA PRO A 30 -23.57 8.45 -18.69
C PRO A 30 -23.19 8.95 -20.09
N ASN A 31 -22.19 9.82 -20.19
CA ASN A 31 -21.67 10.36 -21.46
C ASN A 31 -20.21 9.91 -21.70
N ALA A 32 -19.91 8.62 -21.51
CA ALA A 32 -18.59 8.08 -21.80
C ALA A 32 -18.23 8.30 -23.28
N LYS A 33 -17.02 8.82 -23.56
CA LYS A 33 -16.56 9.00 -24.94
C LYS A 33 -16.24 7.63 -25.55
N LEU A 34 -16.19 7.56 -26.88
CA LEU A 34 -15.74 6.36 -27.58
C LEU A 34 -14.34 5.97 -27.06
N GLY A 35 -14.21 4.77 -26.50
CA GLY A 35 -12.97 4.30 -25.90
C GLY A 35 -12.85 4.51 -24.38
N ASP A 36 -13.84 5.09 -23.70
CA ASP A 36 -13.90 5.18 -22.23
C ASP A 36 -14.78 4.08 -21.63
N LYS A 37 -14.43 3.65 -20.41
CA LYS A 37 -15.25 2.73 -19.63
C LYS A 37 -16.53 3.44 -19.16
N PRO A 38 -17.70 2.79 -19.29
CA PRO A 38 -18.98 3.35 -18.84
C PRO A 38 -19.07 3.44 -17.32
N GLU A 39 -18.27 2.66 -16.60
CA GLU A 39 -18.17 2.65 -15.15
C GLU A 39 -16.71 2.67 -14.72
N VAL A 40 -16.41 3.43 -13.66
CA VAL A 40 -15.06 3.51 -13.07
C VAL A 40 -15.13 3.12 -11.61
N LYS A 41 -14.37 2.09 -11.23
CA LYS A 41 -14.12 1.75 -9.82
C LYS A 41 -13.11 2.73 -9.24
N GLU A 42 -13.45 3.33 -8.11
CA GLU A 42 -12.62 4.31 -7.42
C GLU A 42 -12.39 3.90 -5.96
N GLY A 43 -11.24 4.29 -5.43
CA GLY A 43 -10.86 4.12 -4.03
C GLY A 43 -10.63 5.48 -3.38
N LYS A 44 -11.11 5.65 -2.14
CA LYS A 44 -10.93 6.89 -1.38
C LYS A 44 -9.56 6.91 -0.72
N CYS A 45 -8.74 7.91 -1.05
CA CYS A 45 -7.43 8.11 -0.45
C CYS A 45 -7.55 8.41 1.04
N HIS A 46 -6.74 7.78 1.90
CA HIS A 46 -6.76 8.05 3.33
C HIS A 46 -6.17 9.42 3.67
N SER A 47 -5.15 9.85 2.92
CA SER A 47 -4.43 11.09 3.16
C SER A 47 -5.25 12.31 2.68
N CYS A 48 -5.57 12.40 1.39
CA CYS A 48 -6.24 13.57 0.83
C CYS A 48 -7.77 13.45 0.69
N LYS A 49 -8.35 12.29 1.04
CA LYS A 49 -9.81 12.00 0.95
C LYS A 49 -10.41 12.07 -0.46
N LYS A 50 -9.60 12.23 -1.52
CA LYS A 50 -10.05 12.21 -2.92
C LYS A 50 -10.37 10.79 -3.37
N TRP A 51 -11.33 10.67 -4.30
CA TRP A 51 -11.65 9.44 -5.00
C TRP A 51 -10.71 9.27 -6.19
N ILE A 52 -9.97 8.16 -6.21
CA ILE A 52 -8.96 7.88 -7.22
C ILE A 52 -9.38 6.64 -8.00
N PRO A 53 -9.39 6.67 -9.34
CA PRO A 53 -9.63 5.49 -10.14
C PRO A 53 -8.66 4.35 -9.79
N LEU A 54 -9.18 3.13 -9.63
CA LEU A 54 -8.33 1.95 -9.46
C LEU A 54 -7.59 1.66 -10.76
N VAL A 55 -8.31 1.69 -11.88
CA VAL A 55 -7.77 1.47 -13.23
C VAL A 55 -8.02 2.70 -14.07
N GLY A 56 -7.14 2.92 -15.04
CA GLY A 56 -7.32 3.91 -16.09
C GLY A 56 -8.72 3.85 -16.73
N PRO A 57 -9.28 5.03 -17.07
CA PRO A 57 -10.67 5.16 -17.52
C PRO A 57 -10.89 4.67 -18.94
N ARG A 58 -9.83 4.34 -19.70
CA ARG A 58 -9.93 3.88 -21.09
C ARG A 58 -10.26 2.39 -21.19
N LEU A 59 -11.00 2.03 -22.23
CA LEU A 59 -11.27 0.65 -22.66
C LEU A 59 -9.98 -0.01 -23.16
N GLY A 60 -9.80 -1.27 -22.80
CA GLY A 60 -8.61 -2.07 -23.11
C GLY A 60 -8.23 -2.95 -21.92
N GLU A 61 -7.75 -4.16 -22.22
CA GLU A 61 -7.13 -5.01 -21.20
C GLU A 61 -5.82 -4.37 -20.74
N VAL A 62 -5.77 -3.98 -19.48
CA VAL A 62 -4.50 -3.66 -18.84
C VAL A 62 -3.96 -4.96 -18.28
N LEU A 63 -3.00 -5.57 -18.98
CA LEU A 63 -2.31 -6.79 -18.55
C LEU A 63 -1.49 -6.60 -17.25
N VAL A 64 -1.30 -5.35 -16.82
CA VAL A 64 -0.55 -4.99 -15.60
C VAL A 64 -1.49 -4.36 -14.58
N SER A 65 -1.54 -4.98 -13.39
CA SER A 65 -2.08 -4.51 -12.11
C SER A 65 -3.28 -3.53 -12.18
N THR A 66 -4.44 -4.00 -11.77
CA THR A 66 -5.73 -3.26 -11.74
C THR A 66 -5.77 -2.03 -10.79
N ARG A 67 -4.62 -1.50 -10.36
CA ARG A 67 -4.46 -0.47 -9.33
C ARG A 67 -3.38 0.58 -9.63
N VAL A 68 -2.87 0.65 -10.87
CA VAL A 68 -1.73 1.53 -11.23
C VAL A 68 -1.99 3.01 -10.94
N ASP A 69 -3.18 3.53 -11.23
CA ASP A 69 -3.48 4.95 -11.01
C ASP A 69 -3.59 5.29 -9.52
N LEU A 70 -4.10 4.35 -8.73
CA LEU A 70 -4.08 4.43 -7.27
C LEU A 70 -2.65 4.45 -6.73
N TRP A 71 -1.75 3.59 -7.21
CA TRP A 71 -0.36 3.56 -6.76
C TRP A 71 0.44 4.78 -7.20
N LYS A 72 0.17 5.32 -8.38
CA LYS A 72 0.72 6.62 -8.81
C LYS A 72 0.27 7.75 -7.89
N HIS A 73 -1.00 7.77 -7.51
CA HIS A 73 -1.49 8.73 -6.53
C HIS A 73 -0.82 8.55 -5.17
N ALA A 74 -0.77 7.32 -4.66
CA ALA A 74 -0.17 7.00 -3.36
C ALA A 74 1.31 7.44 -3.29
N ALA A 75 2.08 7.17 -4.35
CA ALA A 75 3.48 7.60 -4.46
C ALA A 75 3.67 9.12 -4.32
N ALA A 76 2.75 9.92 -4.88
CA ALA A 76 2.80 11.38 -4.82
C ALA A 76 2.16 11.96 -3.54
N CYS A 77 1.13 11.30 -2.99
CA CYS A 77 0.27 11.86 -1.95
C CYS A 77 0.57 11.32 -0.54
N HIS A 78 0.99 10.07 -0.40
CA HIS A 78 1.09 9.44 0.92
C HIS A 78 2.38 9.85 1.63
N GLY A 79 3.49 10.04 0.91
CA GLY A 79 4.78 10.35 1.52
C GLY A 79 5.21 9.24 2.49
N TYR A 80 5.23 9.54 3.79
CA TYR A 80 5.46 8.60 4.90
C TYR A 80 4.19 8.28 5.70
N SER A 81 3.03 8.83 5.31
CA SER A 81 1.77 8.61 6.02
C SER A 81 1.23 7.21 5.78
N THR A 82 0.78 6.58 6.86
CA THR A 82 0.09 5.30 6.88
C THR A 82 -1.22 5.42 7.64
N LEU A 83 -2.13 4.45 7.49
CA LEU A 83 -3.28 4.36 8.38
C LEU A 83 -2.82 3.90 9.77
N ASN A 84 -3.57 4.34 10.79
CA ASN A 84 -3.28 3.96 12.16
C ASN A 84 -3.44 2.43 12.33
N GLY A 85 -2.46 1.78 12.96
CA GLY A 85 -2.43 0.33 13.15
C GLY A 85 -1.88 -0.51 11.98
N GLU A 86 -1.47 0.10 10.86
CA GLU A 86 -0.90 -0.66 9.72
C GLU A 86 0.59 -0.97 9.85
N SER A 87 1.31 -0.17 10.64
CA SER A 87 2.75 -0.30 10.83
C SER A 87 3.14 -1.18 12.03
N ASP A 88 2.16 -1.80 12.71
CA ASP A 88 2.40 -2.71 13.83
C ASP A 88 2.80 -4.10 13.31
N ALA A 89 4.01 -4.16 12.76
CA ALA A 89 4.57 -5.38 12.16
C ALA A 89 4.84 -6.50 13.19
N TYR A 90 4.78 -6.18 14.48
CA TYR A 90 5.04 -7.11 15.58
C TYR A 90 3.81 -7.24 16.45
N PHE A 91 3.41 -8.48 16.68
CA PHE A 91 2.39 -8.82 17.66
C PHE A 91 3.08 -9.44 18.88
N GLU A 92 2.83 -8.90 20.06
CA GLU A 92 3.41 -9.40 21.32
C GLU A 92 2.69 -10.67 21.79
N ASP A 93 2.96 -11.79 21.12
CA ASP A 93 2.48 -13.09 21.56
C ASP A 93 3.35 -13.72 22.67
N LEU A 94 2.95 -14.91 23.10
CA LEU A 94 3.68 -15.67 24.11
C LEU A 94 5.09 -16.07 23.64
N ILE A 95 5.31 -16.22 22.33
CA ILE A 95 6.62 -16.58 21.78
C ILE A 95 7.54 -15.36 21.85
N PHE A 96 7.07 -14.20 21.42
CA PHE A 96 7.80 -12.93 21.51
C PHE A 96 8.22 -12.65 22.96
N LYS A 97 7.30 -12.79 23.91
CA LYS A 97 7.60 -12.60 25.34
C LYS A 97 8.68 -13.57 25.83
N ARG A 98 8.54 -14.87 25.52
CA ARG A 98 9.55 -15.88 25.88
C ARG A 98 10.92 -15.61 25.26
N LEU A 99 10.97 -15.16 23.99
CA LEU A 99 12.23 -14.81 23.32
C LEU A 99 12.90 -13.59 23.96
N ARG A 100 12.12 -12.58 24.37
CA ARG A 100 12.62 -11.42 25.09
C ARG A 100 13.17 -11.79 26.47
N GLU A 101 12.44 -12.61 27.23
CA GLU A 101 12.89 -13.15 28.53
C GLU A 101 14.16 -13.99 28.38
N TYR A 102 14.23 -14.85 27.36
CA TYR A 102 15.41 -15.65 27.07
C TYR A 102 16.63 -14.78 26.74
N GLY A 103 16.49 -13.77 25.87
CA GLY A 103 17.60 -12.87 25.55
C GLY A 103 18.07 -12.01 26.72
N ALA A 104 17.15 -11.63 27.62
CA ALA A 104 17.50 -10.92 28.86
C ALA A 104 18.24 -11.80 29.87
N SER A 105 17.87 -13.08 29.95
CA SER A 105 18.50 -14.07 30.84
C SER A 105 19.77 -14.69 30.26
N ASN A 106 19.97 -14.59 28.94
CA ASN A 106 21.13 -15.12 28.22
C ASN A 106 21.69 -14.06 27.27
N PRO A 107 22.31 -12.98 27.80
CA PRO A 107 22.94 -11.97 26.96
C PRO A 107 24.03 -12.63 26.10
N SER A 108 23.96 -12.43 24.79
CA SER A 108 24.99 -12.97 23.89
C SER A 108 26.33 -12.32 24.22
N SER A 109 27.32 -13.12 24.62
CA SER A 109 28.71 -12.72 24.58
C SER A 109 29.09 -12.52 23.11
N SER A 110 28.90 -11.31 22.58
CA SER A 110 29.41 -10.94 21.27
C SER A 110 30.93 -10.98 21.34
N ALA A 111 31.51 -12.06 20.84
CA ALA A 111 32.95 -12.21 20.66
C ALA A 111 33.44 -11.11 19.71
N THR A 112 34.29 -10.26 20.24
CA THR A 112 35.13 -9.33 19.50
C THR A 112 36.01 -10.15 18.54
N ALA A 113 35.77 -10.03 17.24
CA ALA A 113 36.71 -10.47 16.22
C ALA A 113 37.50 -9.23 15.78
N THR A 114 38.72 -9.11 16.30
CA THR A 114 39.79 -8.23 15.82
C THR A 114 40.34 -8.71 14.49
#